data_AF-A0A158E9S1-F1
#
_entry.id   AF-A0A158E9S1-F1
#
_cell.length_a   1.000
_cell.length_b   1.000
_cell.length_c   1.000
_cell.angle_alpha   90.00
_cell.angle_beta   90.00
_cell.angle_gamma   90.00
#
_symmetry.space_group_name_H-M   'P 1'
#
loop_
_entity.id
_entity.type
_entity.pdbx_description
1 polymer ?
#
loop_
_entity_poly.entity_id
_entity_poly.type
_entity_poly.pdbx_seq_one_letter_code
_entity_poly.pdbx_strand_id
1 'polypeptide(L)'
;MILPVGAPSFREALRQGVEVFHALKGVLQADGLGTSVGDEGGFAPNLPSNDAAIEVILGAIEKAGFKAGTDIWLGLDVASSEFHRNGCYELASEGRSFTSDEFVELLVNWAERYPILSIEDGLAEDDWSGWKLLTERLGRKSPTRRRRPVRHKYGNPATRHRGERRECNPHQTQSDRHAK
;
A
#
# COMPACT_ATOMS: atom_id res chain seq x y z
N MET A 1 3.84 3.52 5.69
CA MET A 1 4.29 3.55 7.10
C MET A 1 4.97 2.23 7.49
N ILE A 2 5.83 2.24 8.52
CA ILE A 2 6.36 1.03 9.18
C ILE A 2 5.80 0.92 10.60
N LEU A 3 5.54 -0.31 11.06
CA LEU A 3 4.97 -0.62 12.38
C LEU A 3 5.88 -1.63 13.11
N PRO A 4 6.73 -1.19 14.05
CA PRO A 4 7.63 -2.05 14.80
C PRO A 4 6.91 -2.83 15.92
N VAL A 5 5.94 -3.66 15.54
CA VAL A 5 5.07 -4.40 16.48
C VAL A 5 5.78 -5.53 17.24
N GLY A 6 6.95 -5.98 16.75
CA GLY A 6 7.75 -7.00 17.42
C GLY A 6 8.67 -6.45 18.52
N ALA A 7 8.74 -5.13 18.68
CA ALA A 7 9.59 -4.51 19.69
C ALA A 7 9.05 -4.76 21.12
N PRO A 8 9.92 -5.00 22.13
CA PRO A 8 9.48 -5.32 23.49
C PRO A 8 9.00 -4.10 24.30
N SER A 9 9.18 -2.89 23.76
CA SER A 9 8.74 -1.64 24.38
C SER A 9 8.61 -0.53 23.35
N PHE A 10 7.90 0.54 23.70
CA PHE A 10 7.81 1.74 22.85
C PHE A 10 9.18 2.37 22.55
N ARG A 11 10.09 2.38 23.53
CA ARG A 11 11.46 2.87 23.34
C ARG A 11 12.17 2.09 22.23
N GLU A 12 12.08 0.77 22.27
CA GLU A 12 12.68 -0.08 21.24
C GLU A 12 11.97 0.10 19.89
N ALA A 13 10.65 0.23 19.87
CA ALA A 13 9.91 0.47 18.64
C ALA A 13 10.36 1.78 17.96
N LEU A 14 10.52 2.85 18.74
CA LEU A 14 11.02 4.13 18.23
C LEU A 14 12.45 4.00 17.69
N ARG A 15 13.35 3.33 18.41
CA ARG A 15 14.73 3.07 17.94
C ARG A 15 14.73 2.32 16.61
N GLN A 16 13.97 1.23 16.50
CA GLN A 16 13.84 0.46 15.26
C GLN A 16 13.33 1.33 14.11
N GLY A 17 12.32 2.17 14.36
CA GLY A 17 11.78 3.09 13.36
C GLY A 17 12.84 4.08 12.84
N VAL A 18 13.63 4.66 13.75
CA VAL A 18 14.73 5.59 13.40
C VAL A 18 15.83 4.89 12.60
N GLU A 19 16.22 3.68 12.99
CA GLU A 19 17.24 2.89 12.28
C GLU A 19 16.78 2.56 10.86
N VAL A 20 15.53 2.14 10.67
CA VAL A 20 14.96 1.89 9.34
C VAL A 20 14.88 3.17 8.51
N PHE A 21 14.50 4.31 9.10
CA PHE A 21 14.47 5.59 8.39
C PHE A 21 15.86 5.99 7.87
N HIS A 22 16.91 5.87 8.67
CA HIS A 22 18.27 6.14 8.23
C HIS A 22 18.79 5.11 7.22
N ALA A 23 18.44 3.84 7.37
CA ALA A 23 18.74 2.82 6.38
C ALA A 23 18.07 3.13 5.03
N LEU A 24 16.80 3.54 5.04
CA LEU A 24 16.02 3.94 3.87
C LEU A 24 16.68 5.09 3.12
N LYS A 25 17.14 6.13 3.85
CA LYS A 25 17.91 7.23 3.24
C LYS A 25 19.09 6.70 2.42
N GLY A 26 19.84 5.76 2.99
CA GLY A 26 20.99 5.14 2.32
C GLY A 26 20.62 4.19 1.17
N VAL A 27 19.42 3.61 1.16
CA VAL A 27 18.91 2.83 0.01
C VAL A 27 18.58 3.79 -1.14
N LEU A 28 17.79 4.83 -0.86
CA LEU A 28 17.40 5.83 -1.85
C LEU A 28 18.62 6.51 -2.50
N GLN A 29 19.60 6.91 -1.70
CA GLN A 29 20.84 7.52 -2.22
C GLN A 29 21.65 6.57 -3.11
N ALA A 30 21.68 5.28 -2.80
CA ALA A 30 22.39 4.29 -3.62
C ALA A 30 21.74 4.14 -5.01
N ASP A 31 20.43 4.32 -5.09
CA ASP A 31 19.66 4.29 -6.34
C ASP A 31 19.57 5.67 -7.03
N GLY A 32 20.28 6.69 -6.51
CA GLY A 32 20.27 8.05 -7.07
C GLY A 32 18.95 8.82 -6.86
N LEU A 33 18.10 8.36 -5.94
CA LEU A 33 16.80 8.95 -5.65
C LEU A 33 16.91 10.10 -4.63
N GLY A 34 15.99 11.06 -4.74
CA GLY A 34 15.91 12.20 -3.83
C GLY A 34 15.60 11.80 -2.40
N THR A 35 16.23 12.47 -1.43
CA THR A 35 15.99 12.29 0.01
C THR A 35 15.51 13.58 0.68
N SER A 36 14.83 14.45 -0.06
CA SER A 36 14.05 15.54 0.53
C SER A 36 12.86 14.95 1.29
N VAL A 37 12.47 15.62 2.38
CA VAL A 37 11.33 15.21 3.20
C VAL A 37 10.07 15.96 2.78
N GLY A 38 8.93 15.26 2.80
CA GLY A 38 7.61 15.88 2.67
C GLY A 38 7.08 16.40 4.01
N ASP A 39 5.80 16.77 4.03
CA ASP A 39 5.16 17.42 5.18
C ASP A 39 5.15 16.55 6.45
N GLU A 40 5.10 15.23 6.29
CA GLU A 40 5.11 14.26 7.39
C GLU A 40 6.53 13.74 7.74
N GLY A 41 7.58 14.33 7.18
CA GLY A 41 8.97 13.96 7.46
C GLY A 41 9.45 12.67 6.76
N GLY A 42 8.58 11.97 6.03
CA GLY A 42 8.96 10.88 5.13
C GLY A 42 9.67 11.39 3.87
N PHE A 43 10.50 10.54 3.24
CA PHE A 43 11.13 10.89 1.95
C PHE A 43 10.10 10.88 0.81
N ALA A 44 10.25 11.80 -0.14
CA ALA A 44 9.39 11.91 -1.32
C ALA A 44 10.14 11.68 -2.65
N PRO A 45 10.69 10.48 -2.90
CA PRO A 45 11.38 10.15 -4.15
C PRO A 45 10.39 9.92 -5.31
N ASN A 46 10.83 10.16 -6.54
CA ASN A 46 10.10 9.72 -7.72
C ASN A 46 10.33 8.21 -7.93
N LEU A 47 9.27 7.42 -7.77
CA LEU A 47 9.30 5.97 -7.91
C LEU A 47 8.50 5.51 -9.13
N PRO A 48 8.88 4.38 -9.76
CA PRO A 48 8.23 3.91 -10.99
C PRO A 48 6.85 3.26 -10.76
N SER A 49 6.52 2.89 -9.52
CA SER A 49 5.23 2.30 -9.14
C SER A 49 5.00 2.35 -7.63
N ASN A 50 3.76 2.08 -7.20
CA ASN A 50 3.43 1.94 -5.79
C ASN A 50 4.06 0.67 -5.16
N ASP A 51 4.13 -0.44 -5.91
CA ASP A 51 4.86 -1.65 -5.49
C ASP A 51 6.36 -1.32 -5.23
N ALA A 52 6.98 -0.45 -6.03
CA ALA A 52 8.36 -0.06 -5.80
C ALA A 52 8.54 0.65 -4.45
N ALA A 53 7.59 1.49 -4.02
CA ALA A 53 7.65 2.14 -2.71
C ALA A 53 7.64 1.12 -1.57
N ILE A 54 6.78 0.10 -1.67
CA ILE A 54 6.74 -1.01 -0.71
C ILE A 54 8.08 -1.75 -0.69
N GLU A 55 8.63 -2.07 -1.87
CA GLU A 55 9.89 -2.82 -1.99
C GLU A 55 11.11 -2.06 -1.46
N VAL A 56 11.19 -0.74 -1.66
CA VAL A 56 12.26 0.10 -1.09
C VAL A 56 12.23 0.01 0.44
N ILE A 57 11.04 0.13 1.04
CA ILE A 57 10.87 0.08 2.49
C ILE A 57 11.25 -1.30 3.03
N LEU A 58 10.86 -2.38 2.35
CA LEU A 58 11.27 -3.74 2.73
C LEU A 58 12.79 -3.92 2.68
N GLY A 59 13.44 -3.39 1.65
CA GLY A 59 14.91 -3.37 1.56
C GLY A 59 15.57 -2.57 2.69
N ALA A 60 14.96 -1.45 3.11
CA ALA A 60 15.44 -0.66 4.24
C ALA A 60 15.30 -1.40 5.58
N ILE A 61 14.18 -2.11 5.79
CA ILE A 61 13.95 -2.97 6.96
C ILE A 61 15.04 -4.05 7.06
N GLU A 62 15.31 -4.75 5.94
CA GLU A 62 16.36 -5.77 5.87
C GLU A 62 17.76 -5.16 6.12
N LYS A 63 18.06 -4.02 5.50
CA LYS A 63 19.34 -3.31 5.67
C LYS A 63 19.57 -2.83 7.11
N ALA A 64 18.51 -2.51 7.84
CA ALA A 64 18.57 -2.19 9.27
C ALA A 64 18.71 -3.42 10.17
N GLY A 65 18.65 -4.64 9.62
CA GLY A 65 18.83 -5.89 10.36
C GLY A 65 17.54 -6.46 10.96
N PHE A 66 16.37 -5.96 10.55
CA PHE A 66 15.05 -6.42 11.03
C PHE A 66 14.36 -7.34 10.03
N LYS A 67 13.44 -8.17 10.53
CA LYS A 67 12.62 -9.07 9.70
C LYS A 67 11.24 -8.47 9.45
N ALA A 68 10.95 -8.20 8.18
CA ALA A 68 9.62 -7.76 7.78
C ALA A 68 8.57 -8.85 8.05
N GLY A 69 7.39 -8.46 8.58
CA GLY A 69 6.34 -9.39 8.98
C GLY A 69 6.61 -10.15 10.28
N THR A 70 7.67 -9.82 11.02
CA THR A 70 7.93 -10.34 12.36
C THR A 70 8.27 -9.20 13.31
N ASP A 71 9.36 -8.48 13.02
CA ASP A 71 9.80 -7.35 13.84
C ASP A 71 9.04 -6.08 13.41
N ILE A 72 8.97 -5.85 12.10
CA ILE A 72 8.39 -4.65 11.50
C ILE A 72 7.35 -5.05 10.45
N TRP A 73 6.15 -4.51 10.55
CA TRP A 73 5.07 -4.65 9.58
C TRP A 73 4.87 -3.34 8.81
N LEU A 74 4.07 -3.39 7.74
CA LEU A 74 3.73 -2.23 6.94
C LEU A 74 2.29 -1.78 7.22
N GLY A 75 2.07 -0.49 7.11
CA GLY A 75 0.75 0.13 7.10
C GLY A 75 0.66 1.07 5.93
N LEU A 76 -0.49 1.06 5.27
CA LEU A 76 -0.80 1.95 4.16
C LEU A 76 -1.93 2.88 4.59
N ASP A 77 -1.74 4.17 4.37
CA ASP A 77 -2.85 5.09 4.14
C ASP A 77 -2.86 5.33 2.64
N VAL A 78 -3.95 4.93 2.01
CA VAL A 78 -4.09 5.01 0.55
C VAL A 78 -4.72 6.35 0.14
N ALA A 79 -5.49 6.99 1.03
CA ALA A 79 -6.22 8.23 0.75
C ALA A 79 -6.99 8.19 -0.59
N SER A 80 -7.74 7.11 -0.85
CA SER A 80 -8.21 6.78 -2.20
C SER A 80 -9.21 7.77 -2.78
N SER A 81 -9.89 8.55 -1.94
CA SER A 81 -10.75 9.67 -2.37
C SER A 81 -10.00 10.70 -3.23
N GLU A 82 -8.69 10.90 -2.97
CA GLU A 82 -7.88 11.90 -3.68
C GLU A 82 -7.73 11.60 -5.17
N PHE A 83 -7.77 10.32 -5.55
CA PHE A 83 -7.64 9.85 -6.92
C PHE A 83 -8.85 9.06 -7.44
N HIS A 84 -9.97 9.08 -6.71
CA HIS A 84 -11.23 8.56 -7.21
C HIS A 84 -11.92 9.63 -8.09
N ARG A 85 -12.13 9.33 -9.37
CA ARG A 85 -12.72 10.25 -10.36
C ARG A 85 -13.65 9.46 -11.29
N ASN A 86 -14.86 9.97 -11.50
CA ASN A 86 -15.84 9.39 -12.44
C ASN A 86 -16.11 7.88 -12.22
N GLY A 87 -16.12 7.43 -10.96
CA GLY A 87 -16.33 6.02 -10.60
C GLY A 87 -15.11 5.11 -10.79
N CYS A 88 -13.95 5.66 -11.16
CA CYS A 88 -12.68 4.94 -11.26
C CYS A 88 -11.69 5.41 -10.20
N TYR A 89 -10.79 4.51 -9.80
CA TYR A 89 -9.57 4.82 -9.06
C TYR A 89 -8.41 5.02 -10.06
N GLU A 90 -7.85 6.23 -10.15
CA GLU A 90 -6.83 6.61 -11.14
C GLU A 90 -5.41 6.65 -10.54
N LEU A 91 -4.59 5.64 -10.79
CA LEU A 91 -3.18 5.64 -10.40
C LEU A 91 -2.33 6.34 -11.47
N ALA A 92 -2.28 7.68 -11.40
CA ALA A 92 -1.63 8.52 -12.41
C ALA A 92 -0.14 8.20 -12.63
N SER A 93 0.59 7.86 -11.57
CA SER A 93 2.01 7.47 -11.64
C SER A 93 2.25 6.22 -12.48
N GLU A 94 1.24 5.36 -12.61
CA GLU A 94 1.30 4.11 -13.37
C GLU A 94 0.47 4.15 -14.66
N GLY A 95 -0.30 5.22 -14.88
CA GLY A 95 -1.23 5.34 -16.01
C GLY A 95 -2.32 4.26 -16.00
N ARG A 96 -2.75 3.82 -14.80
CA ARG A 96 -3.73 2.74 -14.61
C ARG A 96 -5.03 3.27 -14.01
N SER A 97 -6.13 2.66 -14.39
CA SER A 97 -7.48 2.98 -13.92
C SER A 97 -8.17 1.69 -13.51
N PHE A 98 -8.93 1.74 -12.43
CA PHE A 98 -9.61 0.58 -11.85
C PHE A 98 -11.06 0.91 -11.51
N THR A 99 -11.95 -0.06 -11.67
CA THR A 99 -13.23 -0.02 -10.97
C THR A 99 -13.03 -0.28 -9.47
N SER A 100 -14.07 -0.09 -8.66
CA SER A 100 -14.04 -0.44 -7.23
C SER A 100 -13.60 -1.89 -6.99
N ASP A 101 -14.25 -2.86 -7.66
CA ASP A 101 -13.92 -4.28 -7.51
C ASP A 101 -12.45 -4.59 -7.89
N GLU A 102 -11.96 -3.99 -8.98
CA GLU A 102 -10.57 -4.19 -9.43
C GLU A 102 -9.57 -3.55 -8.45
N PHE A 103 -9.91 -2.41 -7.85
CA PHE A 103 -9.07 -1.74 -6.86
C PHE A 103 -9.06 -2.51 -5.53
N VAL A 104 -10.19 -3.06 -5.11
CA VAL A 104 -10.24 -3.99 -3.96
C VAL A 104 -9.34 -5.19 -4.18
N GLU A 105 -9.38 -5.82 -5.36
CA GLU A 105 -8.51 -6.96 -5.66
C GLU A 105 -7.02 -6.57 -5.67
N LEU A 106 -6.67 -5.35 -6.12
CA LEU A 106 -5.32 -4.82 -6.01
C LEU A 106 -4.85 -4.73 -4.54
N LEU A 107 -5.67 -4.14 -3.67
CA LEU A 107 -5.34 -3.99 -2.24
C LEU A 107 -5.25 -5.34 -1.53
N VAL A 108 -6.16 -6.27 -1.83
CA VAL A 108 -6.11 -7.64 -1.32
C VAL A 108 -4.83 -8.33 -1.76
N ASN A 109 -4.45 -8.18 -3.02
CA ASN A 109 -3.23 -8.77 -3.56
C ASN A 109 -1.96 -8.20 -2.89
N TRP A 110 -1.91 -6.88 -2.64
CA TRP A 110 -0.82 -6.29 -1.85
C TRP A 110 -0.77 -6.85 -0.43
N ALA A 111 -1.91 -6.94 0.26
CA ALA A 111 -1.99 -7.49 1.60
C ALA A 111 -1.60 -8.99 1.66
N GLU A 112 -1.76 -9.75 0.58
CA GLU A 112 -1.32 -11.13 0.48
C GLU A 112 0.19 -11.27 0.23
N ARG A 113 0.74 -10.42 -0.64
CA ARG A 113 2.15 -10.47 -1.06
C ARG A 113 3.10 -9.86 -0.03
N TYR A 114 2.69 -8.77 0.61
CA TYR A 114 3.54 -7.98 1.50
C TYR A 114 3.10 -8.13 2.96
N PRO A 115 3.97 -7.85 3.94
CA PRO A 115 3.62 -7.87 5.37
C PRO A 115 2.85 -6.61 5.78
N ILE A 116 1.77 -6.31 5.06
CA ILE A 116 0.84 -5.23 5.39
C ILE A 116 -0.09 -5.72 6.50
N LEU A 117 -0.14 -4.94 7.57
CA LEU A 117 -0.97 -5.18 8.77
C LEU A 117 -2.23 -4.31 8.77
N SER A 118 -2.14 -3.09 8.23
CA SER A 118 -3.25 -2.13 8.20
C SER A 118 -3.33 -1.42 6.85
N ILE A 119 -4.55 -1.21 6.38
CA ILE A 119 -4.87 -0.38 5.22
C ILE A 119 -5.95 0.61 5.67
N GLU A 120 -5.63 1.88 5.61
CA GLU A 120 -6.47 3.04 5.88
C GLU A 120 -6.90 3.68 4.54
N ASP A 121 -8.14 4.16 4.49
CA ASP A 121 -8.76 4.82 3.32
C ASP A 121 -8.48 4.14 1.98
N GLY A 122 -8.60 2.80 1.99
CA GLY A 122 -8.39 1.96 0.81
C GLY A 122 -9.42 2.18 -0.30
N LEU A 123 -10.51 2.90 -0.05
CA LEU A 123 -11.52 3.23 -1.04
C LEU A 123 -12.02 4.66 -0.80
N ALA A 124 -12.70 5.22 -1.79
CA ALA A 124 -13.31 6.54 -1.67
C ALA A 124 -14.32 6.56 -0.51
N GLU A 125 -14.45 7.71 0.14
CA GLU A 125 -15.31 7.90 1.31
C GLU A 125 -16.79 7.55 1.07
N ASP A 126 -17.24 7.65 -0.18
CA ASP A 126 -18.62 7.39 -0.61
C ASP A 126 -18.81 6.03 -1.31
N ASP A 127 -17.76 5.22 -1.47
CA ASP A 127 -17.81 3.89 -2.09
C ASP A 127 -18.19 2.80 -1.07
N TRP A 128 -19.41 2.89 -0.53
CA TRP A 128 -19.91 1.97 0.50
C TRP A 128 -19.96 0.50 0.04
N SER A 129 -20.28 0.26 -1.25
CA SER A 129 -20.26 -1.07 -1.86
C SER A 129 -18.86 -1.66 -1.86
N GLY A 130 -17.87 -0.89 -2.28
CA GLY A 130 -16.48 -1.29 -2.25
C GLY A 130 -16.01 -1.54 -0.82
N TRP A 131 -16.33 -0.66 0.13
CA TRP A 131 -15.95 -0.82 1.54
C TRP A 131 -16.48 -2.12 2.13
N LYS A 132 -17.72 -2.47 1.81
CA LYS A 132 -18.30 -3.77 2.19
C LYS A 132 -17.47 -4.91 1.59
N LEU A 133 -17.19 -4.87 0.29
CA LEU A 133 -16.41 -5.90 -0.39
C LEU A 133 -15.00 -6.04 0.21
N LEU A 134 -14.28 -4.93 0.37
CA LEU A 134 -12.94 -4.90 0.95
C LEU A 134 -12.93 -5.52 2.36
N THR A 135 -13.91 -5.13 3.19
CA THR A 135 -14.09 -5.68 4.54
C THR A 135 -14.38 -7.18 4.51
N GLU A 136 -15.20 -7.67 3.59
CA GLU A 136 -15.47 -9.11 3.44
C GLU A 136 -14.21 -9.89 3.02
N ARG A 137 -13.40 -9.32 2.11
CA ARG A 137 -12.19 -9.97 1.57
C ARG A 137 -11.03 -9.97 2.56
N LEU A 138 -10.83 -8.89 3.32
CA LEU A 138 -9.71 -8.73 4.27
C LEU A 138 -10.09 -9.01 5.73
N GLY A 139 -11.30 -8.65 6.16
CA GLY A 139 -11.73 -8.73 7.56
C GLY A 139 -11.81 -10.15 8.12
N ARG A 140 -11.94 -11.17 7.27
CA ARG A 140 -11.90 -12.59 7.69
C ARG A 140 -10.48 -13.16 7.83
N LYS A 141 -9.44 -12.44 7.40
CA LYS A 141 -8.05 -12.91 7.47
C LYS A 141 -7.35 -12.34 8.71
N SER A 142 -7.54 -12.99 9.85
CA SER A 142 -6.68 -12.80 11.02
C SER A 142 -5.24 -13.27 10.70
N PRO A 143 -4.18 -12.56 11.10
CA PRO A 143 -2.81 -12.79 10.64
C PRO A 143 -2.15 -13.97 11.39
N THR A 144 -2.45 -15.20 11.01
CA THR A 144 -1.74 -16.39 11.57
C THR A 144 -1.23 -17.39 10.54
N ARG A 145 -1.42 -17.15 9.24
CA ARG A 145 -0.85 -18.03 8.20
C ARG A 145 0.51 -17.49 7.74
N ARG A 146 1.58 -18.26 8.02
CA ARG A 146 2.96 -18.03 7.55
C ARG A 146 2.95 -17.61 6.07
N ARG A 147 3.20 -16.34 5.80
CA ARG A 147 3.28 -15.77 4.45
C ARG A 147 4.61 -16.21 3.79
N ARG A 148 4.58 -16.51 2.49
CA ARG A 148 5.78 -16.95 1.76
C ARG A 148 6.78 -15.78 1.63
N PRO A 149 8.09 -16.02 1.75
CA PRO A 149 9.09 -14.97 1.53
C PRO A 149 9.08 -14.55 0.05
N VAL A 150 8.87 -13.26 -0.20
CA VAL A 150 9.06 -12.65 -1.52
C VAL A 150 10.56 -12.39 -1.70
N ARG A 151 11.13 -12.81 -2.84
CA ARG A 151 12.52 -12.44 -3.19
C ARG A 151 12.52 -11.02 -3.75
N HIS A 152 13.28 -10.11 -3.13
CA HIS A 152 13.33 -8.69 -3.51
C HIS A 152 14.54 -8.34 -4.38
N LYS A 153 14.33 -7.40 -5.33
CA LYS A 153 15.29 -6.43 -5.90
C LYS A 153 14.69 -5.60 -7.07
N TYR A 154 13.40 -5.28 -7.06
CA TYR A 154 12.65 -4.64 -8.17
C TYR A 154 12.48 -5.51 -9.42
N GLY A 155 11.48 -6.40 -9.43
CA GLY A 155 11.22 -7.23 -10.61
C GLY A 155 9.87 -7.94 -10.64
N ASN A 156 8.91 -7.35 -11.37
CA ASN A 156 8.26 -8.00 -12.50
C ASN A 156 7.88 -6.87 -13.49
N PRO A 157 8.25 -6.91 -14.79
CA PRO A 157 7.72 -5.96 -15.75
C PRO A 157 6.21 -6.11 -15.74
N ALA A 158 5.51 -5.03 -15.38
CA ALA A 158 4.06 -4.95 -15.43
C ALA A 158 3.59 -5.62 -16.72
N THR A 159 2.80 -6.69 -16.60
CA THR A 159 2.02 -7.20 -17.71
C THR A 159 1.25 -6.00 -18.25
N ARG A 160 1.67 -5.52 -19.42
CA ARG A 160 1.01 -4.43 -20.15
C ARG A 160 -0.38 -4.93 -20.54
N HIS A 161 -1.32 -4.89 -19.60
CA HIS A 161 -2.71 -4.77 -19.96
C HIS A 161 -2.87 -3.35 -20.50
N ARG A 162 -2.74 -3.21 -21.83
CA ARG A 162 -3.53 -2.19 -22.54
C ARG A 162 -4.99 -2.63 -22.37
N GLY A 163 -5.53 -2.37 -21.19
CA GLY A 163 -6.97 -2.45 -20.97
C GLY A 163 -7.59 -1.36 -21.82
N GLU A 164 -8.38 -1.75 -22.81
CA GLU A 164 -9.43 -0.88 -23.33
C GLU A 164 -10.15 -0.26 -22.12
N ARG A 165 -10.34 1.06 -22.12
CA ARG A 165 -11.04 1.77 -21.04
C ARG A 165 -12.42 1.14 -20.92
N ARG A 166 -12.62 0.23 -19.96
CA ARG A 166 -13.96 -0.20 -19.58
C ARG A 166 -14.60 0.96 -18.84
N GLU A 167 -15.83 1.27 -19.20
CA GLU A 167 -16.56 2.36 -18.59
C GLU A 167 -16.78 2.06 -17.10
N CYS A 168 -16.12 2.81 -16.23
CA CYS A 168 -16.53 2.88 -14.84
C CYS A 168 -17.92 3.50 -14.80
N ASN A 169 -18.86 2.83 -14.13
CA ASN A 169 -20.24 3.30 -14.09
C ASN A 169 -20.42 4.26 -12.89
N PRO A 170 -20.62 5.57 -13.11
CA PRO A 170 -20.75 6.54 -12.03
C PRO A 170 -22.07 6.41 -11.24
N HIS A 171 -23.00 5.53 -11.63
CA HIS A 171 -24.36 5.50 -11.09
C HIS A 171 -24.62 4.45 -9.98
N GLN A 172 -23.64 3.67 -9.54
CA GLN A 172 -23.87 2.66 -8.50
C GLN A 172 -23.87 3.21 -7.06
N THR A 173 -23.42 4.43 -6.80
CA THR A 173 -23.30 4.98 -5.43
C THR A 173 -24.54 5.73 -4.91
N GLN A 174 -25.64 5.84 -5.68
CA GLN A 174 -26.79 6.68 -5.31
C GLN A 174 -28.17 6.01 -5.19
N SER A 175 -28.36 4.73 -5.51
CA SER A 175 -29.73 4.17 -5.56
C SER A 175 -30.32 3.69 -4.23
N ASP A 176 -29.53 3.46 -3.18
CA ASP A 176 -30.04 2.73 -2.00
C ASP A 176 -30.43 3.62 -0.81
N ARG A 177 -30.41 4.96 -0.96
CA ARG A 177 -30.86 5.85 0.14
C ARG A 177 -32.38 6.00 0.25
N HIS A 178 -33.19 5.41 -0.64
CA HIS A 178 -34.66 5.52 -0.61
C HIS A 178 -35.34 4.17 -0.87
N ALA A 179 -35.16 3.20 0.02
CA ALA A 179 -36.07 2.05 0.12
C ALA A 179 -36.21 1.61 1.58
N LYS A 180 -37.23 2.20 2.23
CA LYS A 180 -37.98 1.79 3.43
C LYS A 180 -37.28 1.03 4.56
#